data_AF-X0W6Q8-F1
#
_entry.id   AF-X0W6Q8-F1
#
_cell.length_a   1.000
_cell.length_b   1.000
_cell.length_c   1.000
_cell.angle_alpha   90.00
_cell.angle_beta   90.00
_cell.angle_gamma   90.00
#
_symmetry.space_group_name_H-M   'P 1'
#
loop_
_entity.id
_entity.type
_entity.pdbx_description
1 polymer ?
#
loop_
_entity_poly.entity_id
_entity_poly.type
_entity_poly.pdbx_seq_one_letter_code
_entity_poly.pdbx_strand_id
1 'polypeptide(L)' 'MATLKQTLSKKIDEWRPRTTKLLKEHGTEKISDVTIAQAIGGMRGVKCLVTDISYLDP' A
#
# COMPACT_ATOMS: atom_id res chain seq x y z
N MET A 1 -4.47 -16.21 27.17
CA MET A 1 -3.70 -15.46 26.14
C MET A 1 -4.50 -15.49 24.85
N ALA A 2 -4.55 -14.38 24.11
CA ALA A 2 -5.20 -14.38 22.79
C ALA A 2 -4.39 -15.22 21.80
N THR A 3 -5.08 -15.96 20.92
CA THR A 3 -4.41 -16.69 19.84
C THR A 3 -3.89 -15.72 18.78
N LEU A 4 -2.89 -16.14 17.98
CA LEU A 4 -2.39 -15.35 16.86
C LEU A 4 -3.52 -14.88 15.92
N LYS A 5 -4.51 -15.75 15.66
CA LYS A 5 -5.67 -15.43 14.84
C LYS A 5 -6.55 -14.33 15.46
N GLN A 6 -6.78 -14.37 16.78
CA GLN A 6 -7.56 -13.34 17.49
C GLN A 6 -6.83 -11.99 17.48
N THR A 7 -5.53 -11.99 17.74
CA THR A 7 -4.71 -10.77 17.68
C THR A 7 -4.68 -10.18 16.27
N LEU A 8 -4.52 -11.02 15.24
CA LEU A 8 -4.53 -10.59 13.84
C LEU A 8 -5.88 -10.00 13.43
N SER A 9 -6.99 -10.64 13.82
CA SER A 9 -8.34 -10.13 13.53
C SER A 9 -8.52 -8.71 14.08
N LYS A 10 -8.17 -8.50 15.36
CA LYS A 10 -8.25 -7.17 15.98
C LYS A 10 -7.41 -6.12 15.22
N LYS A 11 -6.18 -6.47 14.83
CA LYS A 11 -5.31 -5.56 14.05
C LYS A 11 -5.90 -5.24 12.68
N ILE A 12 -6.51 -6.21 11.99
CA ILE A 12 -7.14 -5.97 10.68
C ILE A 12 -8.26 -4.94 10.81
N ASP A 13 -9.12 -5.09 11.83
CA ASP A 13 -10.24 -4.17 12.05
C ASP A 13 -9.76 -2.74 12.38
N GLU A 14 -8.67 -2.62 13.14
CA GLU A 14 -8.03 -1.33 13.44
C GLU A 14 -7.36 -0.67 12.22
N TRP A 15 -6.80 -1.47 11.29
CA TRP A 15 -6.05 -0.96 10.14
C TRP A 15 -6.93 -0.61 8.92
N ARG A 16 -8.05 -1.33 8.70
CA ARG A 16 -8.95 -1.08 7.55
C ARG A 16 -9.38 0.38 7.38
N PRO A 17 -9.77 1.12 8.44
CA PRO A 17 -10.16 2.52 8.32
C PRO A 17 -9.05 3.41 7.75
N ARG A 18 -7.77 3.10 8.02
CA ARG A 18 -6.63 3.87 7.50
C ARG A 18 -6.57 3.81 5.97
N THR A 19 -6.72 2.63 5.38
CA THR A 19 -6.71 2.46 3.92
C THR A 19 -7.91 3.15 3.27
N THR A 20 -9.10 3.01 3.86
CA THR A 20 -10.31 3.70 3.37
C THR A 20 -10.16 5.22 3.43
N LYS A 21 -9.59 5.74 4.52
CA LYS A 21 -9.33 7.19 4.69
C LYS A 21 -8.32 7.69 3.65
N LEU A 22 -7.20 6.98 3.45
CA LEU A 22 -6.19 7.35 2.46
C LEU A 22 -6.79 7.46 1.05
N LEU A 23 -7.59 6.48 0.63
CA LEU A 23 -8.23 6.51 -0.68
C LEU A 23 -9.27 7.65 -0.79
N LYS A 24 -10.05 7.89 0.28
CA LYS A 24 -11.07 8.93 0.29
C LYS A 24 -10.46 10.34 0.24
N GLU A 25 -9.39 10.57 0.97
CA GLU A 25 -8.79 11.90 1.12
C GLU A 25 -7.75 12.21 0.03
N HIS A 26 -7.06 11.18 -0.49
CA HIS A 26 -5.93 11.35 -1.42
C HIS A 26 -6.06 10.53 -2.72
N GLY A 27 -7.24 10.01 -3.04
CA GLY A 27 -7.44 9.12 -4.20
C GLY A 27 -7.09 9.72 -5.57
N THR A 28 -6.96 11.04 -5.67
CA THR A 28 -6.60 11.76 -6.89
C THR A 28 -5.14 12.26 -6.90
N GLU A 29 -4.41 12.06 -5.82
CA GLU A 29 -3.01 12.49 -5.72
C GLU A 29 -2.11 11.63 -6.61
N LYS A 30 -1.24 12.28 -7.40
CA LYS A 30 -0.28 11.58 -8.25
C LYS A 30 0.93 11.13 -7.42
N ILE A 31 1.21 9.82 -7.43
CA ILE A 31 2.35 9.24 -6.69
C ILE A 31 3.56 8.91 -7.58
N SER A 32 3.37 8.86 -8.90
CA SER A 32 4.40 8.55 -9.90
C SER A 32 3.90 8.97 -11.29
N ASP A 33 4.81 9.45 -12.15
CA ASP A 33 4.56 9.53 -13.58
C ASP A 33 4.97 8.23 -14.27
N VAL A 34 4.38 7.97 -15.44
CA VAL A 34 4.65 6.76 -16.24
C VAL A 34 4.97 7.14 -17.67
N THR A 35 6.12 6.67 -18.15
CA THR A 35 6.56 6.80 -19.54
C THR A 35 6.30 5.51 -20.33
N ILE A 36 6.32 5.59 -21.66
CA ILE A 36 6.19 4.41 -22.55
C ILE A 36 7.27 3.37 -22.26
N ALA A 37 8.52 3.81 -22.03
CA ALA A 37 9.62 2.92 -21.72
C ALA A 37 9.39 2.14 -20.41
N GLN A 38 8.81 2.78 -19.39
CA GLN A 38 8.46 2.10 -18.13
C GLN A 38 7.30 1.13 -18.31
N ALA A 39 6.32 1.46 -19.15
CA ALA A 39 5.21 0.56 -19.46
C ALA A 39 5.69 -0.72 -20.16
N ILE A 40 6.61 -0.59 -21.13
CA ILE A 40 7.18 -1.74 -21.85
C ILE A 40 8.23 -2.48 -21.00
N GLY A 41 9.04 -1.74 -20.23
CA GLY A 41 10.14 -2.25 -19.43
C GLY A 41 9.77 -2.83 -18.07
N GLY A 42 8.49 -3.20 -17.86
CA GLY A 42 8.05 -3.87 -16.64
C GLY A 42 7.94 -2.97 -15.40
N MET A 43 7.48 -1.73 -15.56
CA MET A 43 7.19 -0.77 -14.47
C MET A 43 8.40 -0.39 -13.59
N ARG A 44 9.62 -0.48 -14.12
CA ARG A 44 10.83 -0.11 -13.37
C ARG A 44 10.75 1.33 -12.85
N GLY A 45 10.85 1.48 -11.53
CA GLY A 45 10.81 2.77 -10.84
C GLY A 45 9.42 3.40 -10.72
N VAL A 46 8.36 2.72 -11.15
CA VAL A 46 6.97 3.19 -10.99
C VAL A 46 6.42 2.73 -9.63
N LYS A 47 5.85 3.66 -8.86
CA LYS A 47 5.15 3.32 -7.62
C LYS A 47 3.73 2.84 -7.95
N CYS A 48 3.51 1.53 -7.96
CA CYS A 48 2.23 0.93 -8.37
C CYS A 48 1.61 -0.06 -7.39
N LEU A 49 2.28 -0.39 -6.28
CA LEU A 49 1.81 -1.36 -5.28
C LEU A 49 1.96 -0.80 -3.86
N VAL A 50 1.10 -1.26 -2.95
CA VAL A 50 1.16 -0.97 -1.52
C VAL A 50 1.58 -2.25 -0.79
N THR A 51 2.64 -2.18 0.01
CA THR A 51 3.15 -3.29 0.82
C THR A 51 3.45 -2.83 2.24
N ASP A 52 2.85 -3.49 3.24
CA ASP A 52 2.91 -3.03 4.64
C ASP A 52 3.95 -3.77 5.50
N ILE A 53 4.47 -4.91 5.05
CA ILE A 53 5.29 -5.81 5.89
C ILE A 53 6.73 -5.31 6.01
N SER A 54 7.25 -4.70 4.95
CA SER A 54 8.65 -4.28 4.88
C SER A 54 8.83 -3.10 3.94
N TYR A 55 9.79 -2.25 4.26
CA TYR A 55 10.27 -1.15 3.44
C TYR A 55 11.79 -1.18 3.42
N LEU A 56 12.40 -0.87 2.27
CA LEU A 56 13.85 -0.77 2.13
C LEU A 56 14.26 0.68 2.40
N ASP A 57 14.95 0.90 3.51
CA ASP A 57 15.58 2.20 3.83
C ASP A 57 16.81 2.40 2.91
N PRO A 58 16.92 3.53 2.18
CA PRO A 58 17.95 3.74 1.15
C PRO A 58 19.41 3.75 1.64
#